data_AF-A0A3M1HE11-F1
#
_entry.id   AF-A0A3M1HE11-F1
#
_cell.length_a   1.000
_cell.length_b   1.000
_cell.length_c   1.000
_cell.angle_alpha   90.00
_cell.angle_beta   90.00
_cell.angle_gamma   90.00
#
_symmetry.space_group_name_H-M   'P 1'
#
loop_
_entity.id
_entity.type
_entity.pdbx_description
1 polymer ?
#
loop_
_entity_poly.entity_id
_entity_poly.type
_entity_poly.pdbx_seq_one_letter_code
_entity_poly.pdbx_strand_id
1 'polypeptide(L)' 'TSIGEEGINIPSVDHVIFYDAVPSAKRSIQRKGRTARIRPGTVVQLVARATLDETYYYSSLSQEKRMEHMLLSLNREL' A
#
# COMPACT_ATOMS: atom_id res chain seq x y z
N THR A 1 4.65 -13.59 -5.66
CA THR A 1 3.59 -14.62 -5.48
C THR A 1 2.26 -13.98 -5.19
N SER A 2 1.27 -14.26 -6.04
CA SER A 2 -0.08 -13.64 -6.09
C SER A 2 -1.04 -14.10 -4.99
N ILE A 3 -0.56 -14.68 -3.88
CA ILE A 3 -1.42 -15.29 -2.85
C ILE A 3 -2.03 -14.22 -1.91
N GLY A 4 -1.44 -13.03 -1.84
CA GLY A 4 -1.99 -11.90 -1.08
C GLY A 4 -3.00 -11.01 -1.84
N GLU A 5 -3.26 -11.29 -3.13
CA GLU A 5 -4.16 -10.50 -3.97
C GLU A 5 -5.60 -11.04 -4.03
N GLU A 6 -5.79 -12.35 -3.82
CA GLU A 6 -7.10 -12.95 -3.57
C GLU A 6 -7.44 -12.91 -2.08
N GLY A 7 -8.73 -12.96 -1.75
CA GLY A 7 -9.33 -12.68 -0.44
C GLY A 7 -8.95 -13.64 0.70
N ILE A 8 -7.66 -13.92 0.91
CA ILE A 8 -7.19 -14.67 2.06
C ILE A 8 -7.30 -13.79 3.30
N ASN A 9 -8.14 -14.23 4.24
CA ASN A 9 -8.32 -13.59 5.53
C ASN A 9 -7.13 -13.91 6.43
N ILE A 10 -6.04 -13.18 6.26
CA ILE A 10 -4.92 -13.25 7.20
C ILE A 10 -5.37 -12.53 8.48
N PRO A 11 -5.38 -13.20 9.64
CA PRO A 11 -5.69 -12.55 10.92
C PRO A 11 -4.75 -11.36 11.15
N SER A 12 -5.12 -10.41 12.02
CA SER A 12 -4.35 -9.16 12.20
C SER A 12 -2.87 -9.45 12.43
N VAL A 13 -2.05 -9.20 11.40
CA VAL A 13 -0.60 -9.31 11.50
C VAL A 13 -0.05 -7.99 11.99
N ASP A 14 1.03 -8.03 12.76
CA ASP A 14 1.66 -6.83 13.32
C ASP A 14 2.76 -6.27 12.43
N HIS A 15 3.28 -7.09 11.52
CA HIS A 15 4.35 -6.74 10.60
C HIS A 15 4.04 -7.25 9.20
N VAL A 16 4.17 -6.37 8.21
CA VAL A 16 4.02 -6.70 6.79
C VAL A 16 5.27 -6.26 6.06
N ILE A 17 5.90 -7.19 5.34
CA ILE A 17 7.09 -6.93 4.53
C ILE A 17 6.74 -7.15 3.07
N PHE A 18 6.89 -6.11 2.24
CA PHE A 18 6.73 -6.20 0.79
C PHE A 18 8.10 -6.38 0.14
N TYR A 19 8.29 -7.51 -0.55
CA TYR A 19 9.52 -7.83 -1.31
C TYR A 19 9.44 -7.41 -2.79
N ASP A 20 8.34 -6.77 -3.20
CA ASP A 20 8.11 -6.34 -4.58
C ASP A 20 7.41 -4.98 -4.57
N ALA A 21 7.90 -4.05 -5.39
CA ALA A 21 7.30 -2.74 -5.57
C ALA A 21 6.17 -2.82 -6.60
N VAL A 22 4.93 -2.82 -6.13
CA VAL A 22 3.76 -2.85 -7.01
C VAL A 22 3.36 -1.42 -7.41
N PRO A 23 3.30 -1.06 -8.71
CA PRO A 23 2.98 0.29 -9.17
C PRO A 23 1.48 0.63 -9.10
N SER A 24 0.80 0.25 -8.01
CA SER A 24 -0.64 0.50 -7.81
C SER A 24 -0.92 0.98 -6.39
N ALA A 25 -1.41 2.22 -6.26
CA ALA A 25 -1.82 2.79 -4.98
C ALA A 25 -2.91 1.96 -4.28
N LYS A 26 -3.92 1.52 -5.03
CA LYS A 26 -4.99 0.66 -4.51
C LYS A 26 -4.43 -0.63 -3.90
N ARG A 27 -3.53 -1.32 -4.61
CA ARG A 27 -2.90 -2.55 -4.09
C ARG A 27 -2.04 -2.26 -2.86
N SER A 28 -1.27 -1.17 -2.87
CA SER A 28 -0.48 -0.74 -1.70
C SER A 28 -1.37 -0.52 -0.47
N ILE A 29 -2.44 0.29 -0.60
CA ILE A 29 -3.40 0.57 0.47
C ILE A 29 -4.08 -0.71 0.97
N GLN A 30 -4.57 -1.56 0.06
CA GLN A 30 -5.26 -2.79 0.44
C GLN A 30 -4.36 -3.76 1.22
N ARG A 31 -3.08 -3.86 0.84
CA ARG A 31 -2.11 -4.70 1.53
C ARG A 31 -1.73 -4.12 2.89
N LYS A 32 -1.58 -2.80 3.01
CA LYS A 32 -1.42 -2.10 4.30
C LYS A 32 -2.62 -2.35 5.24
N GLY A 33 -3.84 -2.35 4.72
CA GLY A 33 -5.07 -2.64 5.48
C GLY A 33 -5.23 -4.09 5.95
N ARG A 34 -4.27 -4.98 5.68
CA ARG A 34 -4.18 -6.35 6.26
C ARG A 34 -3.50 -6.36 7.64
N THR A 35 -2.79 -5.30 7.99
CA THR A 35 -2.22 -5.06 9.32
C THR A 35 -2.96 -3.93 10.04
N ALA A 36 -2.56 -3.62 11.26
CA ALA A 36 -2.98 -2.44 12.02
C ALA A 36 -4.48 -2.31 12.36
N ARG A 37 -5.27 -3.40 12.30
CA ARG A 37 -6.73 -3.34 12.49
C ARG A 37 -7.18 -3.15 13.95
N ILE A 38 -6.46 -3.74 14.89
CA ILE A 38 -6.78 -3.72 16.34
C ILE A 38 -5.74 -2.93 17.13
N ARG A 39 -4.49 -2.99 16.68
CA ARG A 39 -3.31 -2.37 17.32
C ARG A 39 -2.35 -1.91 16.23
N PRO A 40 -1.48 -0.91 16.47
CA PRO A 40 -0.57 -0.40 15.45
C PRO A 40 0.24 -1.52 14.80
N GLY A 41 0.31 -1.49 13.47
CA GLY A 41 1.06 -2.42 12.65
C GLY A 41 2.22 -1.73 11.95
N THR A 42 3.27 -2.49 11.65
CA THR A 42 4.45 -2.02 10.91
C THR A 42 4.39 -2.50 9.47
N VAL A 43 4.62 -1.59 8.53
CA VAL A 43 4.75 -1.90 7.11
C VAL A 43 6.15 -1.54 6.66
N VAL A 44 6.87 -2.52 6.12
CA VAL A 44 8.20 -2.35 5.52
C VAL A 44 8.11 -2.69 4.04
N GLN A 45 8.59 -1.81 3.18
CA GLN A 45 8.73 -2.07 1.77
C GLN A 45 10.21 -2.13 1.40
N LEU A 46 10.62 -3.27 0.84
CA LEU A 46 11.96 -3.45 0.31
C LEU A 46 11.94 -2.99 -1.15
N VAL A 47 12.84 -2.06 -1.48
CA VAL A 47 12.96 -1.47 -2.82
C VAL A 47 14.40 -1.65 -3.25
N ALA A 48 14.62 -2.32 -4.38
CA ALA A 48 15.94 -2.39 -4.98
C ALA A 48 16.29 -1.02 -5.58
N ARG A 49 17.47 -0.51 -5.25
CA ARG A 49 17.94 0.80 -5.73
C ARG A 49 18.40 0.73 -7.18
N ALA A 50 18.25 1.82 -7.92
CA ALA A 50 18.63 1.92 -9.33
C ALA A 50 17.99 0.83 -10.23
N THR A 51 16.82 0.33 -9.84
CA THR A 51 16.00 -0.59 -10.64
C THR A 51 14.62 -0.01 -10.90
N LEU A 52 13.81 -0.73 -11.68
CA LEU A 52 12.40 -0.39 -11.90
C LEU A 52 11.59 -0.30 -10.58
N ASP A 53 12.04 -0.95 -9.51
CA ASP A 53 11.37 -0.94 -8.22
C ASP A 53 11.27 0.48 -7.64
N GLU A 54 12.30 1.32 -7.80
CA GLU A 54 12.25 2.72 -7.38
C GLU A 54 11.16 3.48 -8.12
N THR A 55 11.11 3.34 -9.45
CA THR A 55 10.08 3.98 -10.28
C THR A 55 8.67 3.53 -9.87
N TYR A 56 8.48 2.24 -9.59
CA TYR A 56 7.20 1.70 -9.14
C TYR A 56 6.83 2.19 -7.74
N TYR A 57 7.80 2.27 -6.84
CA TYR A 57 7.62 2.85 -5.51
C TYR A 57 7.13 4.31 -5.61
N TYR A 58 7.86 5.16 -6.32
CA TYR A 58 7.50 6.58 -6.47
C TYR A 58 6.18 6.80 -7.23
N SER A 59 5.90 5.97 -8.25
CA SER A 59 4.63 6.00 -8.96
C SER A 59 3.46 5.65 -8.03
N SER A 60 3.60 4.61 -7.21
CA SER A 60 2.57 4.20 -6.25
C SER A 60 2.30 5.29 -5.20
N LEU A 61 3.35 5.91 -4.66
CA LEU A 61 3.25 7.02 -3.72
C LEU A 61 2.56 8.25 -4.34
N SER A 62 2.91 8.59 -5.58
CA SER A 62 2.31 9.73 -6.28
C SER A 62 0.84 9.49 -6.61
N GLN A 63 0.47 8.26 -6.95
CA GLN A 63 -0.92 7.85 -7.14
C GLN A 63 -1.70 7.93 -5.81
N GLU A 64 -1.14 7.44 -4.71
CA GLU A 64 -1.76 7.47 -3.38
C GLU A 64 -2.04 8.90 -2.92
N LYS A 65 -1.06 9.81 -3.04
CA LYS A 65 -1.25 11.23 -2.71
C LYS A 65 -2.36 11.88 -3.53
N ARG A 66 -2.42 11.59 -4.84
CA ARG A 66 -3.49 12.12 -5.71
C ARG A 66 -4.87 11.62 -5.27
N MET A 67 -4.98 10.35 -4.88
CA MET A 67 -6.22 9.80 -4.34
C MET A 67 -6.63 10.51 -3.03
N GLU A 68 -5.68 10.73 -2.12
CA GLU A 68 -5.92 11.44 -0.87
C GLU A 68 -6.40 12.88 -1.11
N HIS A 69 -5.74 13.62 -2.00
CA HIS A 69 -6.15 14.98 -2.36
C HIS A 69 -7.58 15.03 -2.95
N MET A 70 -7.93 14.06 -3.81
CA MET A 70 -9.27 13.95 -4.38
C MET A 70 -10.34 13.66 -3.31
N LEU A 71 -10.05 12.79 -2.35
CA LEU A 71 -10.96 12.52 -1.24
C LEU A 71 -11.15 13.76 -0.34
N LEU A 72 -10.08 14.49 -0.08
CA LEU A 72 -10.12 15.72 0.71
C LEU A 72 -10.84 16.89 -0.01
N SER A 73 -10.84 16.91 -1.35
CA SER A 73 -11.64 17.90 -2.10
C SER A 73 -13.11 17.52 -2.09
N LEU A 74 -13.45 16.24 -2.34
CA LEU A 74 -14.83 15.75 -2.28
C LEU A 74 -15.46 15.98 -0.90
N ASN A 75 -14.73 15.70 0.18
CA ASN A 75 -15.23 15.92 1.54
C ASN A 75 -15.40 17.39 1.93
N ARG A 76 -14.85 18.33 1.14
CA ARG A 76 -15.06 19.77 1.32
C ARG A 76 -16.24 20.31 0.51
N GLU A 77 -16.69 19.58 -0.49
CA GLU A 77 -17.84 19.92 -1.33
C GLU A 77 -19.16 19.32 -0.80
N LEU A 78 -19.07 18.39 0.15
CA LEU A 78 -20.19 17.82 0.92
C LEU A 78 -20.38 18.58 2.25
#